data_AF-A0AAD0LRI9-F1
#
_entry.id   AF-A0AAD0LRI9-F1
#
_cell.length_a   1.000
_cell.length_b   1.000
_cell.length_c   1.000
_cell.angle_alpha   90.00
_cell.angle_beta   90.00
_cell.angle_gamma   90.00
#
_symmetry.space_group_name_H-M   'P 1'
#
loop_
_entity.id
_entity.type
_entity.pdbx_description
1 polymer ?
#
loop_
_entity_poly.entity_id
_entity_poly.type
_entity_poly.pdbx_seq_one_letter_code
_entity_poly.pdbx_strand_id
1 'polypeptide(L)'
;MTINKAFTPTGLGGDHPANGPLSVERLIRVRDELASSLEYAEGSNRDRMIADAVKAIHELLALRSVPLMPDGWAAVPVEPTEDMVIAGFEAELREEFRDPEAWEAFEAMSGCEQAAHQAKLCWSAMIAAAPQQV
;
A
#
# COMPACT_ATOMS: atom_id res chain seq x y z
N MET A 1 6.67 -11.33 3.75
CA MET A 1 6.20 -12.72 3.97
C MET A 1 4.99 -12.96 3.07
N THR A 2 5.18 -13.58 1.92
CA THR A 2 4.09 -13.77 0.95
C THR A 2 3.28 -15.00 1.33
N ILE A 3 2.01 -14.81 1.72
CA ILE A 3 1.08 -15.90 2.03
C ILE A 3 0.64 -16.53 0.69
N ASN A 4 1.56 -17.26 0.04
CA ASN A 4 1.42 -17.71 -1.36
C ASN A 4 0.56 -18.96 -1.56
N LYS A 5 -0.16 -19.42 -0.54
CA LYS A 5 -1.08 -20.55 -0.70
C LYS A 5 -2.41 -20.20 -0.07
N ALA A 6 -3.43 -20.03 -0.92
CA ALA A 6 -4.81 -19.97 -0.47
C ALA A 6 -5.11 -21.24 0.34
N PHE A 7 -5.57 -21.08 1.58
CA PHE A 7 -6.10 -22.20 2.34
C PHE A 7 -7.35 -22.71 1.62
N THR A 8 -7.28 -23.93 1.09
CA THR A 8 -8.44 -24.60 0.49
C THR A 8 -8.98 -25.60 1.51
N PRO A 9 -10.19 -25.40 2.05
CA PRO A 9 -10.78 -26.37 2.97
C PRO A 9 -10.99 -27.71 2.27
N THR A 10 -10.56 -28.81 2.89
CA THR A 10 -10.82 -30.17 2.36
C THR A 10 -12.23 -30.64 2.75
N GLY A 11 -12.90 -31.36 1.85
CA GLY A 11 -14.23 -31.95 2.13
C GLY A 11 -15.42 -31.04 1.81
N LEU A 12 -15.20 -29.91 1.14
CA LEU A 12 -16.25 -29.04 0.61
C LEU A 12 -16.36 -29.22 -0.91
N GLY A 13 -17.58 -29.10 -1.46
CA GLY A 13 -17.79 -29.15 -2.91
C GLY A 13 -17.07 -28.02 -3.65
N GLY A 14 -16.81 -28.20 -4.95
CA GLY A 14 -16.01 -27.25 -5.76
C GLY A 14 -16.53 -25.82 -5.79
N ASP A 15 -17.85 -25.65 -5.73
CA ASP A 15 -18.51 -24.34 -5.74
C ASP A 15 -18.79 -23.77 -4.34
N HIS A 16 -18.24 -24.40 -3.29
CA HIS A 16 -18.51 -23.95 -1.94
C HIS A 16 -17.91 -22.55 -1.70
N PRO A 17 -18.67 -21.58 -1.14
CA PRO A 17 -18.19 -20.21 -0.92
C PRO A 17 -16.91 -20.09 -0.08
N ALA A 18 -16.58 -21.11 0.72
CA ALA A 18 -15.33 -21.16 1.49
C ALA A 18 -14.08 -21.50 0.66
N ASN A 19 -14.22 -21.80 -0.63
CA ASN A 19 -13.09 -22.03 -1.54
C ASN A 19 -12.47 -20.73 -2.05
N GLY A 20 -13.18 -19.60 -1.93
CA GLY A 20 -12.69 -18.26 -2.26
C GLY A 20 -12.26 -17.45 -1.03
N PRO A 21 -11.64 -16.26 -1.24
CA PRO A 21 -11.31 -15.34 -0.16
C PRO A 21 -12.55 -14.96 0.68
N LEU A 22 -12.36 -14.78 1.99
CA LEU A 22 -13.42 -14.25 2.85
C LEU A 22 -13.72 -12.79 2.49
N SER A 23 -15.00 -12.45 2.29
CA SER A 23 -15.45 -11.06 2.16
C SER A 23 -15.38 -10.33 3.50
N VAL A 24 -15.46 -8.99 3.48
CA VAL A 24 -15.49 -8.17 4.69
C VAL A 24 -16.71 -8.52 5.56
N GLU A 25 -17.87 -8.69 4.94
CA GLU A 25 -19.11 -9.05 5.63
C GLU A 25 -19.00 -10.43 6.29
N ARG A 26 -18.36 -11.39 5.61
CA ARG A 26 -18.13 -12.73 6.17
C ARG A 26 -17.16 -12.69 7.34
N LEU A 27 -16.10 -11.87 7.27
CA LEU A 27 -15.17 -11.68 8.38
C LEU A 27 -15.87 -11.07 9.60
N ILE A 28 -16.70 -10.04 9.39
CA ILE A 28 -17.51 -9.42 10.45
C ILE A 28 -18.41 -10.47 11.10
N ARG A 29 -19.14 -11.25 10.30
CA ARG A 29 -20.02 -12.30 10.82
C ARG A 29 -19.26 -13.35 11.65
N VAL A 30 -18.11 -13.82 11.15
CA VAL A 30 -17.30 -14.82 11.87
C VAL A 30 -16.77 -14.24 13.19
N ARG A 31 -16.30 -13.00 13.20
CA ARG A 31 -15.87 -12.31 14.40
C ARG A 31 -16.99 -12.24 15.44
N ASP A 32 -18.18 -11.83 15.03
CA ASP A 32 -19.31 -11.63 15.94
C ASP A 32 -19.81 -12.96 16.54
N GLU A 33 -19.84 -14.02 15.74
CA GLU A 33 -20.17 -15.38 16.21
C GLU A 33 -19.14 -15.89 17.24
N LEU A 34 -17.86 -15.71 16.94
CA LEU A 34 -16.79 -16.09 17.86
C LEU A 34 -16.80 -15.24 19.14
N ALA A 35 -17.12 -13.95 19.05
CA ALA A 35 -17.24 -13.07 20.19
C ALA A 35 -18.43 -13.43 21.08
N SER A 36 -19.59 -13.79 20.50
CA SER A 36 -20.76 -14.25 21.27
C SER A 36 -20.45 -15.52 22.06
N SER A 37 -19.60 -16.40 21.53
CA SER A 37 -19.13 -17.60 22.25
C SER A 37 -18.34 -17.28 23.52
N LEU A 38 -17.87 -16.04 23.72
CA LEU A 38 -17.16 -15.59 24.91
C LEU A 38 -18.06 -15.03 26.01
N GLU A 39 -19.35 -14.77 25.75
CA GLU A 39 -20.28 -14.19 26.74
C GLU A 39 -20.42 -15.05 28.01
N TYR A 40 -20.25 -16.36 27.87
CA TYR A 40 -20.31 -17.33 28.96
C TYR A 40 -18.97 -18.05 29.19
N ALA A 41 -17.86 -17.47 28.71
CA ALA A 41 -16.54 -18.08 28.83
C ALA A 41 -16.03 -18.07 30.28
N GLU A 42 -15.37 -19.17 30.67
CA GLU A 42 -14.76 -19.34 32.00
C GLU A 42 -13.24 -19.17 31.96
N GLY A 43 -12.69 -18.70 30.84
CA GLY A 43 -11.26 -18.43 30.66
C GLY A 43 -10.44 -19.68 30.38
N SER A 44 -11.07 -20.73 29.83
CA SER A 44 -10.40 -21.94 29.37
C SER A 44 -9.38 -21.64 28.28
N ASN A 45 -8.49 -22.61 27.99
CA ASN A 45 -7.56 -22.47 26.86
C ASN A 45 -8.30 -22.22 25.53
N ARG A 46 -9.49 -22.81 25.37
CA ARG A 46 -10.34 -22.60 24.20
C ARG A 46 -10.84 -21.15 24.14
N ASP A 47 -11.28 -20.59 25.26
CA ASP A 47 -11.80 -19.22 25.32
C ASP A 47 -10.72 -18.20 24.95
N ARG A 48 -9.48 -18.44 25.41
CA ARG A 48 -8.33 -17.62 25.03
C ARG A 48 -8.04 -17.69 23.53
N MET A 49 -8.06 -18.89 22.94
CA MET A 49 -7.88 -19.04 21.49
C MET A 49 -8.99 -18.34 20.69
N ILE A 50 -10.23 -18.39 21.17
CA ILE A 50 -11.36 -17.67 20.54
C ILE A 50 -11.14 -16.16 20.64
N ALA A 51 -10.71 -15.65 21.80
CA ALA A 51 -10.39 -14.23 21.99
C ALA A 51 -9.27 -13.76 21.04
N ASP A 52 -8.20 -14.56 20.90
CA ASP A 52 -7.11 -14.27 19.97
C ASP A 52 -7.60 -14.27 18.51
N ALA A 53 -8.48 -15.21 18.15
CA ALA A 53 -9.07 -15.26 16.81
C ALA A 53 -9.95 -14.04 16.51
N VAL A 54 -10.78 -13.61 17.47
CA VAL A 54 -11.59 -12.38 17.36
C VAL A 54 -10.69 -11.17 17.15
N LYS A 55 -9.60 -11.06 17.93
CA LYS A 55 -8.63 -9.97 17.80
C LYS A 55 -7.93 -9.98 16.44
N ALA A 56 -7.48 -11.14 15.97
CA ALA A 56 -6.84 -11.28 14.66
C ALA A 56 -7.77 -10.87 13.51
N ILE A 57 -9.06 -11.23 13.57
CA ILE A 57 -10.05 -10.81 12.57
C ILE A 57 -10.28 -9.29 12.63
N HIS A 58 -10.32 -8.70 13.82
CA HIS A 58 -10.44 -7.25 13.99
C HIS A 58 -9.25 -6.50 13.36
N GLU A 59 -8.02 -6.96 13.62
CA GLU A 59 -6.81 -6.40 13.01
C GLU A 59 -6.79 -6.56 11.49
N LEU A 60 -7.22 -7.72 10.97
CA LEU A 60 -7.36 -7.95 9.53
C LEU A 60 -8.38 -7.00 8.88
N LEU A 61 -9.50 -6.74 9.54
CA LEU A 61 -10.50 -5.79 9.06
C LEU A 61 -9.94 -4.37 9.01
N ALA A 62 -9.18 -3.96 10.03
CA ALA A 62 -8.49 -2.68 10.03
C ALA A 62 -7.51 -2.56 8.85
N LEU A 63 -6.69 -3.59 8.61
CA LEU A 63 -5.78 -3.62 7.46
C LEU A 63 -6.51 -3.53 6.11
N ARG A 64 -7.66 -4.19 5.96
CA ARG A 64 -8.47 -4.12 4.73
C ARG A 64 -9.21 -2.80 4.54
N SER A 65 -9.35 -2.00 5.61
CA SER A 65 -9.92 -0.65 5.53
C SER A 65 -8.92 0.40 5.09
N VAL A 66 -7.62 0.07 5.04
CA VAL A 66 -6.60 0.96 4.48
C VAL A 66 -6.90 1.14 2.98
N PRO A 67 -7.11 2.38 2.50
CA PRO A 67 -7.35 2.61 1.08
C PRO A 67 -6.18 2.05 0.29
N LEU A 68 -6.48 1.16 -0.67
CA LEU A 68 -5.52 0.83 -1.71
C LEU A 68 -5.19 2.14 -2.43
N MET A 69 -3.91 2.46 -2.49
CA MET A 69 -3.45 3.63 -3.21
C MET A 69 -3.90 3.52 -4.66
N PRO A 70 -4.54 4.55 -5.23
CA PRO A 70 -4.92 4.51 -6.65
C PRO A 70 -3.70 4.30 -7.55
N ASP A 71 -3.92 3.74 -8.73
CA ASP A 71 -2.87 3.63 -9.74
C ASP A 71 -2.29 5.02 -10.04
N GLY A 72 -0.96 5.11 -10.08
CA GLY A 72 -0.22 6.35 -10.30
C GLY A 72 0.01 7.22 -9.07
N TRP A 73 -0.40 6.78 -7.87
CA TRP A 73 -0.08 7.45 -6.60
C TRP A 73 1.07 6.76 -5.88
N ALA A 74 1.90 7.53 -5.17
CA ALA A 74 3.03 7.03 -4.38
C ALA A 74 2.94 7.55 -2.93
N ALA A 75 3.22 6.67 -1.95
CA ALA A 75 3.42 7.09 -0.55
C ALA A 75 4.83 7.67 -0.44
N VAL A 76 4.92 8.91 0.02
CA VAL A 76 6.19 9.56 0.32
C VAL A 76 6.14 10.23 1.69
N PRO A 77 7.29 10.40 2.36
CA PRO A 77 7.37 11.21 3.57
C PRO A 77 6.77 12.60 3.38
N VAL A 78 6.10 13.12 4.43
CA VAL A 78 5.55 14.49 4.44
C VAL A 78 6.68 15.51 4.30
N GLU A 79 7.80 15.26 5.00
CA GLU A 79 9.05 15.99 4.80
C GLU A 79 10.00 15.12 3.99
N PRO A 80 10.49 15.58 2.82
CA PRO A 80 11.39 14.78 1.99
C PRO A 80 12.70 14.50 2.72
N THR A 81 13.27 13.33 2.49
CA THR A 81 14.58 12.97 3.03
C THR A 81 15.69 13.75 2.32
N GLU A 82 16.88 13.77 2.91
CA GLU A 82 18.06 14.39 2.29
C GLU A 82 18.35 13.77 0.91
N ASP A 83 18.30 12.44 0.79
CA ASP A 83 18.49 11.74 -0.48
C ASP A 83 17.46 12.15 -1.54
N MET A 84 16.19 12.33 -1.16
CA MET A 84 15.16 12.83 -2.07
C MET A 84 15.52 14.23 -2.55
N VAL A 85 15.88 15.12 -1.62
CA VAL A 85 16.23 16.52 -1.93
C VAL A 85 17.44 16.59 -2.86
N ILE A 86 18.51 15.83 -2.57
CA ILE A 86 19.71 15.74 -3.42
C ILE A 86 19.33 15.25 -4.82
N ALA A 87 18.58 14.16 -4.92
CA ALA A 87 18.13 13.62 -6.21
C ALA A 87 17.29 14.63 -7.00
N GLY A 88 16.44 15.40 -6.33
CA GLY A 88 15.64 16.48 -6.90
C GLY A 88 16.49 17.58 -7.52
N PHE A 89 17.48 18.08 -6.78
CA PHE A 89 18.38 19.14 -7.27
C PHE A 89 19.34 18.66 -8.37
N GLU A 90 19.81 17.42 -8.30
CA GLU A 90 20.68 16.83 -9.31
C GLU A 90 19.93 16.36 -10.57
N ALA A 91 18.60 16.44 -10.57
CA ALA A 91 17.79 16.10 -11.74
C ALA A 91 18.12 16.95 -12.97
N GLU A 92 18.53 18.21 -12.77
CA GLU A 92 18.94 19.12 -13.85
C GLU A 92 20.31 18.75 -14.45
N LEU A 93 21.10 17.94 -13.75
CA LEU A 93 22.40 17.44 -14.25
C LEU A 93 22.26 16.14 -15.04
N ARG A 94 21.04 15.64 -15.25
CA ARG A 94 20.79 14.41 -15.98
C ARG A 94 21.17 14.54 -17.44
N GLU A 95 21.55 13.40 -18.01
CA GLU A 95 22.05 13.25 -19.38
C GLU A 95 21.08 13.78 -20.44
N GLU A 96 19.79 13.83 -20.12
CA GLU A 96 18.71 14.42 -20.93
C GLU A 96 18.92 15.91 -21.24
N PHE A 97 19.63 16.66 -20.38
CA PHE A 97 20.02 18.05 -20.63
C PHE A 97 21.38 18.19 -21.35
N ARG A 98 22.06 17.08 -21.67
CA ARG A 98 23.21 17.06 -22.60
C ARG A 98 22.79 16.80 -24.03
N ASP A 99 21.54 16.45 -24.27
CA ASP A 99 20.99 16.34 -25.62
C ASP A 99 20.72 17.74 -26.20
N PRO A 100 21.38 18.13 -27.31
CA PRO A 100 21.20 19.45 -27.90
C PRO A 100 19.75 19.73 -28.32
N GLU A 101 19.03 18.71 -28.81
CA GLU A 101 17.64 18.88 -29.27
C GLU A 101 16.69 19.12 -28.09
N ALA A 102 16.84 18.38 -26.99
CA ALA A 102 16.11 18.65 -25.74
C ALA A 102 16.41 20.04 -25.16
N TRP A 103 17.66 20.52 -25.25
CA TRP A 103 18.04 21.85 -24.79
C TRP A 103 17.38 22.97 -25.60
N GLU A 104 17.42 22.88 -26.94
CA GLU A 104 16.76 23.85 -27.83
C GLU A 104 15.24 23.89 -27.59
N ALA A 105 14.60 22.74 -27.37
CA ALA A 105 13.18 22.66 -27.04
C ALA A 105 12.86 23.33 -25.70
N PHE A 106 13.71 23.16 -24.68
CA PHE A 106 13.56 23.82 -23.39
C PHE A 106 13.76 25.34 -23.47
N GLU A 107 14.77 25.82 -24.21
CA GLU A 107 15.01 27.26 -24.40
C GLU A 107 13.86 27.96 -25.15
N ALA A 108 13.17 27.24 -26.05
CA ALA A 108 12.01 27.76 -26.76
C ALA A 108 10.76 27.90 -25.87
N MET A 109 10.72 27.27 -24.70
CA MET A 109 9.62 27.38 -23.75
C MET A 109 9.57 28.77 -23.10
N SER A 110 8.37 29.24 -22.75
CA SER A 110 8.21 30.39 -21.86
C SER A 110 8.75 30.10 -20.46
N GLY A 111 9.04 31.15 -19.68
CA GLY A 111 9.55 30.98 -18.31
C GLY A 111 8.62 30.16 -17.40
N CYS A 112 7.30 30.26 -17.59
CA CYS A 112 6.33 29.44 -16.84
C CYS A 112 6.40 27.96 -17.23
N GLU A 113 6.61 27.67 -18.52
CA GLU A 113 6.74 26.32 -19.03
C GLU A 113 8.06 25.68 -18.57
N GLN A 114 9.17 26.44 -18.59
CA GLN A 114 10.45 26.00 -18.06
C GLN A 114 10.36 25.65 -16.57
N ALA A 115 9.78 26.54 -15.76
CA ALA A 115 9.60 26.30 -14.34
C ALA A 115 8.71 25.07 -14.07
N ALA A 116 7.63 24.89 -14.84
CA ALA A 116 6.78 23.72 -14.73
C ALA A 116 7.50 22.42 -15.14
N HIS A 117 8.36 22.49 -16.16
CA HIS A 117 9.17 21.36 -16.61
C HIS A 117 10.18 20.94 -15.53
N GLN A 118 10.96 21.88 -15.00
CA GLN A 118 11.95 21.64 -13.94
C GLN A 118 11.29 21.10 -12.67
N ALA A 119 10.16 21.68 -12.25
CA ALA A 119 9.42 21.20 -11.08
C ALA A 119 9.00 19.72 -11.22
N LYS A 120 8.56 19.32 -12.43
CA LYS A 120 8.19 17.92 -12.70
C LYS A 120 9.39 16.97 -12.65
N LEU A 121 10.54 17.38 -13.18
CA LEU A 121 11.77 16.58 -13.17
C LEU A 121 12.36 16.43 -11.76
N CYS A 122 12.37 17.52 -10.99
CA CYS A 122 12.77 17.49 -9.60
C CYS A 122 11.84 16.56 -8.80
N TRP A 123 10.53 16.71 -8.95
CA TRP A 123 9.56 15.86 -8.26
C TRP A 123 9.69 14.38 -8.64
N SER A 124 9.83 14.06 -9.93
CA SER A 124 9.99 12.66 -10.36
C SER A 124 11.25 12.01 -9.80
N ALA A 125 12.35 12.78 -9.70
CA ALA A 125 13.58 12.35 -9.05
C ALA A 125 13.38 12.06 -7.56
N MET A 126 12.70 12.97 -6.86
CA MET A 126 12.42 12.84 -5.43
C MET A 126 11.57 11.59 -5.16
N ILE A 127 10.52 11.36 -5.97
CA ILE A 127 9.67 10.16 -5.84
C ILE A 127 10.49 8.88 -6.07
N ALA A 128 11.40 8.87 -7.06
CA ALA A 128 12.23 7.71 -7.35
C ALA A 128 13.22 7.39 -6.21
N ALA A 129 13.70 8.41 -5.50
CA ALA A 129 14.58 8.28 -4.34
C ALA A 129 13.84 8.10 -3.01
N ALA A 130 12.50 8.12 -3.02
CA ALA A 130 11.72 8.00 -1.79
C ALA A 130 11.88 6.62 -1.13
N PRO A 131 11.91 6.55 0.21
CA PRO A 131 12.03 5.29 0.91
C PRO A 131 10.81 4.40 0.65
N GLN A 132 11.07 3.15 0.25
CA GLN A 132 10.02 2.17 -0.02
C GLN A 132 9.50 1.57 1.28
N GLN A 133 8.18 1.35 1.36
CA GLN A 133 7.58 0.61 2.48
C GLN A 133 8.03 -0.85 2.42
N VAL A 134 8.48 -1.38 3.56
CA VAL A 134 9.04 -2.75 3.71
C VAL A 134 7.94 -3.81 3.75
#